data_AF-A0A927G2G8-F1
#
_entry.id   AF-A0A927G2G8-F1
#
_cell.length_a   1.000
_cell.length_b   1.000
_cell.length_c   1.000
_cell.angle_alpha   90.00
_cell.angle_beta   90.00
_cell.angle_gamma   90.00
#
_symmetry.space_group_name_H-M   'P 1'
#
loop_
_entity.id
_entity.type
_entity.pdbx_description
1 polymer ?
#
loop_
_entity_poly.entity_id
_entity_poly.type
_entity_poly.pdbx_seq_one_letter_code
_entity_poly.pdbx_strand_id
1 'polypeptide(L)'
;MNYLLNFILAVCLTGFSYFLGSLILKNGLSLWQALVIGFSVVALGALTEAVGSPMWLIIFVPFPVGMILLYLFLNVAVPQWFLTYLLTLAIYTVIHIAMSYFFKFHSLIPAWKLMN
;
A
#
# COMPACT_ATOMS: atom_id res chain seq x y z
N MET A 1 14.23 11.26 -9.35
CA MET A 1 14.69 10.63 -8.09
C MET A 1 15.26 9.26 -8.40
N ASN A 2 16.21 8.77 -7.59
CA ASN A 2 16.74 7.42 -7.73
C ASN A 2 15.59 6.41 -7.54
N TYR A 3 15.47 5.43 -8.44
CA TYR A 3 14.49 4.34 -8.40
C TYR A 3 14.32 3.74 -7.01
N LEU A 4 15.46 3.43 -6.39
CA LEU A 4 15.52 2.79 -5.08
C LEU A 4 14.89 3.67 -3.98
N LEU A 5 15.10 4.98 -4.05
CA LEU A 5 14.52 5.92 -3.08
C LEU A 5 12.99 6.01 -3.24
N ASN A 6 12.49 6.04 -4.48
CA ASN A 6 11.05 6.03 -4.74
C ASN A 6 10.41 4.73 -4.23
N PHE A 7 11.06 3.60 -4.48
CA PHE A 7 10.58 2.30 -4.02
C PHE A 7 10.53 2.22 -2.48
N ILE A 8 11.62 2.58 -1.79
CA ILE A 8 11.65 2.57 -0.32
C ILE A 8 10.59 3.51 0.25
N LEU A 9 10.44 4.70 -0.33
CA LEU A 9 9.45 5.68 0.11
C LEU A 9 8.03 5.13 -0.09
N ALA A 10 7.75 4.51 -1.22
CA ALA A 10 6.47 3.85 -1.50
C ALA A 10 6.14 2.76 -0.47
N VAL A 11 7.14 1.92 -0.13
CA VAL A 11 7.01 0.87 0.89
C VAL A 11 6.69 1.48 2.24
N CYS A 12 7.43 2.51 2.65
CA CYS A 12 7.21 3.18 3.93
C CYS A 12 5.82 3.81 4.01
N LEU A 13 5.40 4.58 2.99
CA LEU A 13 4.09 5.23 2.99
C LEU A 13 2.94 4.21 3.01
N THR A 14 3.06 3.14 2.22
CA THR A 14 2.07 2.07 2.17
C THR A 14 2.03 1.33 3.51
N GLY A 15 3.18 0.98 4.08
CA GLY A 15 3.24 0.36 5.41
C GLY A 15 2.65 1.27 6.50
N PHE A 16 2.94 2.56 6.47
CA PHE A 16 2.38 3.52 7.42
C PHE A 16 0.86 3.65 7.31
N SER A 17 0.27 3.57 6.12
CA SER A 17 -1.19 3.58 6.02
C SER A 17 -1.82 2.36 6.70
N TYR A 18 -1.22 1.18 6.58
CA TYR A 18 -1.69 -0.03 7.27
C TYR A 18 -1.54 0.09 8.79
N PHE A 19 -0.40 0.59 9.25
CA PHE A 19 -0.15 0.81 10.68
C PHE A 19 -1.11 1.83 11.30
N LEU A 20 -1.36 2.95 10.61
CA LEU A 20 -2.30 3.97 11.10
C LEU A 20 -3.75 3.47 11.08
N GLY A 21 -4.15 2.76 10.01
CA GLY A 21 -5.49 2.18 9.91
C GLY A 21 -5.76 1.18 11.04
N SER A 22 -4.78 0.34 11.38
CA SER A 22 -4.91 -0.58 12.51
C SER A 22 -4.91 0.14 13.85
N LEU A 23 -4.05 1.16 14.03
CA LEU A 23 -3.93 1.91 15.29
C LEU A 23 -5.24 2.63 15.66
N ILE A 24 -5.91 3.26 14.69
CA ILE A 24 -7.17 3.98 14.92
C ILE A 24 -8.27 3.06 15.43
N LEU A 25 -8.35 1.83 14.90
CA LEU A 25 -9.29 0.82 15.35
C LEU A 25 -8.77 -0.03 16.52
N LYS A 26 -7.61 0.34 17.09
CA LYS A 26 -6.91 -0.40 18.17
C LYS A 26 -6.66 -1.87 17.84
N ASN A 27 -6.51 -2.16 16.56
CA ASN A 27 -6.17 -3.47 16.03
C ASN A 27 -4.63 -3.55 16.02
N GLY A 28 -4.07 -4.50 16.76
CA GLY A 28 -2.67 -4.53 17.18
C GLY A 28 -1.63 -4.87 16.10
N LEU A 29 -1.74 -4.32 14.89
CA LEU A 29 -0.71 -4.50 13.86
C LEU A 29 0.60 -3.84 14.31
N SER A 30 1.65 -4.63 14.43
CA SER A 30 2.98 -4.10 14.72
C SER A 30 3.56 -3.35 13.52
N LEU A 31 4.47 -2.40 13.77
CA LEU A 31 5.10 -1.61 12.70
C LEU A 31 5.83 -2.49 11.68
N TRP A 32 6.51 -3.54 12.14
CA TRP A 32 7.22 -4.48 11.25
C TRP A 32 6.26 -5.27 10.35
N GLN A 33 5.13 -5.73 10.88
CA GLN A 33 4.09 -6.38 10.07
C GLN A 33 3.55 -5.41 9.00
N ALA A 34 3.31 -4.16 9.38
CA ALA A 34 2.85 -3.14 8.44
C ALA A 34 3.86 -2.86 7.33
N LEU A 35 5.17 -2.81 7.65
CA LEU A 35 6.23 -2.67 6.65
C LEU A 35 6.34 -3.90 5.74
N VAL A 36 6.12 -5.12 6.25
CA VAL A 36 6.05 -6.34 5.43
C VAL A 36 4.89 -6.25 4.44
N ILE A 37 3.70 -5.81 4.89
CA ILE A 37 2.57 -5.59 3.97
C ILE A 37 2.95 -4.55 2.91
N GLY A 38 3.49 -3.40 3.32
CA GLY A 38 3.90 -2.34 2.41
C GLY A 38 4.92 -2.81 1.36
N PHE A 39 5.91 -3.60 1.78
CA PHE A 39 6.90 -4.18 0.88
C PHE A 39 6.26 -5.13 -0.13
N SER A 40 5.44 -6.07 0.34
CA SER A 40 4.77 -7.05 -0.54
C SER A 40 3.87 -6.38 -1.57
N VAL A 41 3.05 -5.40 -1.15
CA VAL A 41 2.13 -4.65 -2.02
C VAL A 41 2.90 -3.89 -3.09
N VAL A 42 3.92 -3.11 -2.70
CA VAL A 42 4.70 -2.30 -3.64
C VAL A 42 5.57 -3.15 -4.57
N ALA A 43 6.21 -4.20 -4.04
CA ALA A 43 7.02 -5.12 -4.83
C ALA A 43 6.17 -5.84 -5.89
N LEU A 44 4.97 -6.30 -5.54
CA LEU A 44 4.08 -6.94 -6.50
C LEU A 44 3.57 -5.95 -7.54
N GLY A 45 3.28 -4.71 -7.17
CA GLY A 45 2.94 -3.66 -8.13
C GLY A 45 4.07 -3.44 -9.14
N ALA A 46 5.30 -3.30 -8.64
CA ALA A 46 6.51 -3.12 -9.46
C ALA A 46 6.79 -4.33 -10.38
N LEU A 47 6.66 -5.55 -9.87
CA LEU A 47 6.84 -6.77 -10.67
C LEU A 47 5.76 -6.91 -11.74
N THR A 48 4.51 -6.58 -11.40
CA THR A 48 3.38 -6.61 -12.34
C THR A 48 3.59 -5.61 -13.47
N GLU A 49 4.09 -4.42 -13.15
CA GLU A 49 4.50 -3.40 -14.13
C GLU A 49 5.68 -3.89 -14.99
N ALA A 50 6.71 -4.48 -14.39
CA ALA A 50 7.91 -4.95 -15.08
C ALA A 50 7.62 -6.03 -16.13
N VAL A 51 6.56 -6.81 -15.97
CA VAL A 51 6.11 -7.82 -16.93
C VAL A 51 5.30 -7.19 -18.09
N GLY A 52 5.09 -5.88 -18.09
CA GLY A 52 4.33 -5.17 -19.13
C GLY A 52 2.82 -5.34 -19.01
N SER A 53 2.33 -5.61 -17.80
CA SER A 53 0.89 -5.84 -17.55
C SER A 53 0.08 -4.57 -17.81
N PRO A 54 -1.21 -4.70 -18.19
CA PRO A 54 -2.08 -3.54 -18.36
C PRO A 54 -2.31 -2.82 -17.02
N MET A 55 -2.54 -1.51 -17.08
CA MET A 55 -2.64 -0.63 -15.91
C MET A 55 -3.62 -1.14 -14.84
N TRP A 56 -4.79 -1.66 -15.23
CA TRP A 56 -5.78 -2.18 -14.27
C TRP A 56 -5.25 -3.35 -13.43
N LEU A 57 -4.35 -4.16 -13.99
CA LEU A 57 -3.80 -5.34 -13.33
C LEU A 57 -2.67 -4.94 -12.37
N ILE A 58 -1.85 -3.95 -12.75
CA ILE A 58 -0.87 -3.29 -11.86
C ILE A 58 -1.58 -2.72 -10.63
N ILE A 59 -2.76 -2.14 -10.82
CA ILE A 59 -3.59 -1.63 -9.72
C ILE A 59 -4.18 -2.78 -8.91
N PHE A 60 -4.77 -3.78 -9.56
CA PHE A 60 -5.60 -4.77 -8.87
C PHE A 60 -4.78 -5.81 -8.09
N VAL A 61 -3.65 -6.29 -8.63
CA VAL A 61 -2.87 -7.39 -8.03
C VAL A 61 -2.39 -7.10 -6.59
N PRO A 62 -1.93 -5.89 -6.24
CA PRO A 62 -1.51 -5.60 -4.87
C PRO A 62 -2.64 -5.64 -3.83
N PHE A 63 -3.91 -5.42 -4.24
CA PHE A 63 -5.05 -5.35 -3.32
C PHE A 63 -5.29 -6.68 -2.59
N PRO A 64 -5.49 -7.83 -3.28
CA PRO A 64 -5.63 -9.12 -2.61
C PRO A 64 -4.49 -9.45 -1.66
N VAL A 65 -3.25 -9.12 -2.03
CA VAL A 65 -2.09 -9.41 -1.17
C VAL A 65 -2.10 -8.57 0.09
N GLY A 66 -2.36 -7.27 -0.03
CA GLY A 66 -2.52 -6.41 1.14
C GLY A 66 -3.67 -6.85 2.04
N MET A 67 -4.81 -7.24 1.45
CA MET A 67 -5.98 -7.76 2.14
C MET A 67 -5.68 -9.05 2.92
N ILE A 68 -5.05 -10.02 2.27
CA ILE A 68 -4.71 -11.32 2.87
C ILE A 68 -3.69 -11.14 3.99
N LEU A 69 -2.61 -10.40 3.78
CA LEU A 69 -1.59 -10.20 4.81
C LEU A 69 -2.15 -9.43 6.01
N LEU A 70 -3.00 -8.42 5.77
CA LEU A 70 -3.68 -7.71 6.86
C LEU A 70 -4.57 -8.65 7.67
N TYR A 71 -5.31 -9.56 7.00
CA TYR A 71 -6.15 -10.55 7.67
C TYR A 71 -5.32 -11.48 8.57
N LEU A 72 -4.23 -12.03 8.00
CA LEU A 72 -3.33 -12.95 8.70
C LEU A 72 -2.65 -12.30 9.90
N PHE A 73 -2.22 -11.03 9.79
CA PHE A 73 -1.51 -10.36 10.88
C PHE A 73 -2.43 -9.79 11.96
N LEU A 74 -3.63 -9.31 11.62
CA LEU A 74 -4.54 -8.77 12.62
C LEU A 74 -5.16 -9.85 13.50
N ASN A 75 -5.47 -11.01 12.93
CA ASN A 75 -6.14 -12.11 13.66
C ASN A 75 -7.42 -11.65 14.40
N VAL A 76 -8.26 -10.87 13.70
CA VAL A 76 -9.54 -10.32 14.21
C VAL A 76 -10.72 -10.86 13.40
N ALA A 77 -11.95 -10.60 13.86
CA ALA A 77 -13.15 -10.98 13.12
C ALA A 77 -13.22 -10.29 11.74
N VAL A 78 -13.81 -10.98 10.75
CA VAL A 78 -13.91 -10.51 9.37
C VAL A 78 -14.46 -9.07 9.25
N PRO A 79 -15.51 -8.65 9.98
CA PRO A 79 -15.99 -7.27 9.89
C PRO A 79 -14.96 -6.23 10.36
N GLN A 80 -14.21 -6.53 11.44
CA GLN A 80 -13.19 -5.63 11.96
C GLN A 80 -11.99 -5.53 11.02
N TRP A 81 -11.57 -6.66 10.43
CA TRP A 81 -10.55 -6.68 9.40
C TRP A 81 -10.97 -5.84 8.19
N PHE A 82 -12.20 -6.03 7.69
CA PHE A 82 -12.71 -5.30 6.53
C PHE A 82 -12.79 -3.79 6.80
N LEU A 83 -13.25 -3.39 7.98
CA LEU A 83 -13.24 -1.98 8.40
C LEU A 83 -11.81 -1.42 8.50
N THR A 84 -10.87 -2.19 9.02
CA THR A 84 -9.46 -1.79 9.09
C THR A 84 -8.87 -1.59 7.70
N TYR A 85 -9.24 -2.45 6.77
CA TYR A 85 -8.83 -2.34 5.38
C TYR A 85 -9.40 -1.10 4.69
N LEU A 86 -10.69 -0.83 4.85
CA LEU A 86 -11.33 0.39 4.31
C LEU A 86 -10.70 1.66 4.89
N LEU A 87 -10.42 1.67 6.19
CA LEU A 87 -9.75 2.81 6.82
C LEU A 87 -8.32 2.98 6.32
N THR A 88 -7.59 1.88 6.15
CA THR A 88 -6.25 1.88 5.54
C THR A 88 -6.29 2.49 4.14
N LEU A 89 -7.26 2.08 3.30
CA LEU A 89 -7.46 2.64 1.97
C LEU A 89 -7.69 4.15 2.00
N ALA A 90 -8.55 4.63 2.90
CA ALA A 90 -8.82 6.05 3.05
C ALA A 90 -7.53 6.83 3.42
N ILE A 91 -6.77 6.33 4.41
CA ILE A 91 -5.50 6.94 4.83
C ILE A 91 -4.48 6.92 3.70
N TYR A 92 -4.35 5.78 3.02
CA TYR A 92 -3.47 5.59 1.88
C TYR A 92 -3.77 6.61 0.77
N THR A 93 -5.05 6.81 0.43
CA THR A 93 -5.49 7.79 -0.55
C THR A 93 -5.14 9.22 -0.13
N VAL A 94 -5.36 9.60 1.13
CA VAL A 94 -4.99 10.93 1.65
C VAL A 94 -3.48 11.16 1.55
N ILE A 95 -2.68 10.18 1.96
CA ILE A 95 -1.22 10.22 1.84
C ILE A 95 -0.81 10.39 0.37
N HIS A 96 -1.43 9.63 -0.54
CA HIS A 96 -1.12 9.72 -1.96
C HIS A 96 -1.51 11.06 -2.58
N ILE A 97 -2.67 11.64 -2.23
CA ILE A 97 -3.07 12.97 -2.70
C ILE A 97 -2.06 14.02 -2.25
N ALA A 98 -1.66 14.00 -0.97
CA ALA A 98 -0.66 14.92 -0.44
C ALA A 98 0.68 14.77 -1.17
N MET A 99 1.15 13.53 -1.37
CA MET A 99 2.39 13.25 -2.08
C MET A 99 2.32 13.69 -3.55
N SER A 100 1.22 13.45 -4.24
CA SER A 100 1.04 13.90 -5.63
C SER A 100 1.07 15.42 -5.74
N TYR A 101 0.54 16.14 -4.75
CA TYR A 101 0.63 17.60 -4.67
C TYR A 101 2.07 18.09 -4.49
N PHE A 102 2.82 17.55 -3.53
CA PHE A 102 4.19 17.99 -3.24
C PHE A 102 5.21 17.57 -4.31
N PHE A 103 5.01 16.40 -4.93
CA PHE A 103 6.00 15.79 -5.83
C PHE A 103 5.57 15.76 -7.32
N LYS A 104 4.42 16.37 -7.66
CA LYS A 104 3.87 16.45 -9.04
C LYS A 104 3.70 15.08 -9.73
N PHE A 105 3.30 14.06 -8.97
CA PHE A 105 2.99 12.75 -9.54
C PHE A 105 1.66 12.81 -10.30
N HIS A 106 1.62 12.23 -11.50
CA HIS A 106 0.46 12.31 -12.42
C HIS A 106 -0.61 11.23 -12.19
N SER A 107 -0.39 10.27 -11.27
CA SER A 107 -1.29 9.13 -11.07
C SER A 107 -1.81 9.03 -9.63
N LEU A 108 -3.12 8.80 -9.50
CA LEU A 108 -3.92 8.69 -8.26
C LEU A 108 -3.73 7.37 -7.49
N ILE A 109 -3.04 6.41 -8.10
CA ILE A 109 -2.83 5.02 -7.67
C ILE A 109 -1.37 4.70 -8.06
N PRO A 110 -0.63 3.77 -7.42
CA PRO A 110 0.81 3.68 -7.57
C PRO A 110 1.19 3.08 -8.93
N ALA A 111 0.96 3.83 -10.03
CA ALA A 111 1.92 3.93 -11.11
C ALA A 111 3.02 4.86 -10.61
N TRP A 112 3.79 4.37 -9.64
CA TRP A 112 5.20 4.66 -9.70
C TRP A 112 5.58 4.11 -11.07
N LYS A 113 5.68 4.94 -12.11
CA LYS A 113 6.39 4.52 -13.31
C LYS A 113 7.81 4.25 -12.83
N LEU A 114 8.04 3.01 -12.41
CA LEU A 114 9.30 2.59 -11.83
C LEU A 114 10.31 2.48 -12.97
N MET A 115 9.86 2.27 -14.21
CA MET A 115 10.69 2.46 -15.41
C MET A 115 10.16 3.59 -16.30
N ASN A 116 11.12 4.33 -16.89
CA ASN A 116 10.89 5.26 -18.00
C ASN A 116 10.56 4.49 -19.28
#